data_AF-X6L7Y0-F1
#
_entry.id   AF-X6L7Y0-F1
#
_cell.length_a   1.000
_cell.length_b   1.000
_cell.length_c   1.000
_cell.angle_alpha   90.00
_cell.angle_beta   90.00
_cell.angle_gamma   90.00
#
_symmetry.space_group_name_H-M   'P 1'
#
loop_
_entity.id
_entity.type
_entity.pdbx_description
1 polymer ?
#
loop_
_entity_poly.entity_id
_entity_poly.type
_entity_poly.pdbx_seq_one_letter_code
_entity_poly.pdbx_strand_id
1 'polypeptide(L)'
;MSNIKLGWINEFDTLVVNYVATFFMLDTFCSSSKLLKTFTGHTDSVYSIDYSTFDGKQLLCSASCDNTIRVWDVDTNKQVQILNEDLLAVSCVKFSQYYHYNYGRHIICSVCGEDIRFWDIKDNRQFQIFSKYEFQVCDIEFSPFNSGRYLCSGSHENTILLLDVETSKQLHVFNGHGAAITTKMKVIVLV
;
A
#
# COMPACT_ATOMS: atom_id res chain seq x y z
N MET A 1 -10.34 -10.95 38.87
CA MET A 1 -9.79 -9.94 39.81
C MET A 1 -8.27 -10.02 39.73
N SER A 2 -7.67 -9.22 38.86
CA SER A 2 -6.22 -9.04 38.73
C SER A 2 -5.99 -7.63 38.20
N ASN A 3 -5.35 -6.83 39.05
CA ASN A 3 -5.06 -5.42 38.86
C ASN A 3 -3.97 -5.22 37.81
N ILE A 4 -4.20 -4.33 36.85
CA ILE A 4 -3.13 -3.73 36.04
C ILE A 4 -3.20 -2.21 36.26
N LYS A 5 -2.19 -1.67 36.96
CA LYS A 5 -1.90 -0.24 37.05
C LYS A 5 -0.98 0.12 35.88
N LEU A 6 -1.31 1.18 35.15
CA LEU A 6 -0.37 1.88 34.28
C LEU A 6 -0.51 3.38 34.53
N GLY A 7 0.61 3.99 34.91
CA GLY A 7 0.75 5.40 35.22
C GLY A 7 0.80 6.27 33.96
N TRP A 8 0.65 7.56 34.20
CA TRP A 8 0.60 8.62 33.20
C TRP A 8 1.85 8.68 32.30
N ILE A 9 1.60 8.71 30.99
CA ILE A 9 2.42 9.44 30.02
C ILE A 9 1.51 10.54 29.46
N ASN A 10 1.96 11.79 29.54
CA ASN A 10 1.22 13.05 29.43
C ASN A 10 0.58 13.37 28.05
N GLU A 11 0.06 12.41 27.26
CA GLU A 11 -0.55 12.74 25.94
C GLU A 11 -1.78 11.90 25.53
N PHE A 12 -2.47 11.23 26.45
CA PHE A 12 -3.63 10.38 26.10
C PHE A 12 -4.94 11.13 25.83
N ASP A 13 -5.17 12.30 26.45
CA ASP A 13 -6.42 13.05 26.29
C ASP A 13 -6.60 13.60 24.86
N THR A 14 -5.51 13.87 24.14
CA THR A 14 -5.53 14.36 22.76
C THR A 14 -5.85 13.25 21.75
N LEU A 15 -5.45 12.01 22.03
CA LEU A 15 -5.64 10.85 21.14
C LEU A 15 -7.10 10.37 21.12
N VAL A 16 -7.76 10.36 22.28
CA VAL A 16 -9.18 9.95 22.41
C VAL A 16 -10.11 10.95 21.72
N VAL A 17 -9.84 12.25 21.86
CA VAL A 17 -10.60 13.31 21.16
C VAL A 17 -10.44 13.18 19.64
N ASN A 18 -9.23 12.88 19.14
CA ASN A 18 -9.02 12.64 17.72
C ASN A 18 -9.72 11.38 17.20
N TYR A 19 -9.73 10.27 17.95
CA TYR A 19 -10.39 9.04 17.50
C TYR A 19 -11.92 9.18 17.47
N VAL A 20 -12.50 9.84 18.49
CA VAL A 20 -13.93 10.11 18.55
C VAL A 20 -14.32 11.14 17.48
N ALA A 21 -13.55 12.22 17.30
CA ALA A 21 -13.80 13.22 16.27
C ALA A 21 -13.65 12.66 14.84
N THR A 22 -12.62 11.83 14.58
CA THR A 22 -12.43 11.18 13.26
C THR A 22 -13.52 10.16 12.97
N PHE A 23 -13.97 9.40 13.97
CA PHE A 23 -15.09 8.46 13.81
C PHE A 23 -16.41 9.19 13.50
N PHE A 24 -16.77 10.22 14.27
CA PHE A 24 -17.96 11.04 13.99
C PHE A 24 -17.87 11.82 12.67
N MET A 25 -16.69 12.32 12.31
CA MET A 25 -16.46 13.00 11.04
C MET A 25 -16.57 12.04 9.85
N LEU A 26 -16.15 10.78 10.00
CA LEU A 26 -16.27 9.76 8.97
C LEU A 26 -17.74 9.38 8.72
N ASP A 27 -18.54 9.19 9.76
CA ASP A 27 -19.98 8.91 9.62
C ASP A 27 -20.72 10.11 8.98
N THR A 28 -20.34 11.32 9.36
CA THR A 28 -20.88 12.56 8.77
C THR A 28 -20.42 12.76 7.31
N PHE A 29 -19.20 12.35 6.97
CA PHE A 29 -18.69 12.35 5.59
C PHE A 29 -19.39 11.30 4.74
N CYS A 30 -19.50 10.05 5.21
CA CYS A 30 -20.17 8.97 4.49
C CYS A 30 -21.64 9.28 4.20
N SER A 31 -22.35 9.89 5.16
CA SER A 31 -23.76 10.30 5.00
C SER A 31 -23.97 11.51 4.08
N SER A 32 -22.93 12.29 3.79
CA SER A 32 -22.98 13.46 2.90
C SER A 32 -22.17 13.31 1.61
N SER A 33 -21.44 12.20 1.44
CA SER A 33 -20.54 12.01 0.32
C SER A 33 -21.32 11.84 -0.99
N LYS A 34 -21.18 12.84 -1.86
CA LYS A 34 -21.62 12.75 -3.25
C LYS A 34 -20.53 12.04 -4.03
N LEU A 35 -20.88 11.03 -4.84
CA LEU A 35 -19.94 10.41 -5.78
C LEU A 35 -19.33 11.50 -6.68
N LEU A 36 -18.02 11.72 -6.55
CA LEU A 36 -17.32 12.80 -7.25
C LEU A 36 -16.82 12.38 -8.63
N LYS A 37 -16.17 11.22 -8.70
CA LYS A 37 -15.50 10.71 -9.90
C LYS A 37 -15.64 9.19 -9.97
N THR A 38 -15.79 8.68 -11.19
CA THR A 38 -15.81 7.25 -11.49
C THR A 38 -14.73 6.96 -12.51
N PHE A 39 -13.83 6.04 -12.18
CA PHE A 39 -12.79 5.55 -13.05
C PHE A 39 -13.22 4.18 -13.60
N THR A 40 -13.59 4.14 -14.88
CA THR A 40 -14.01 2.91 -15.55
C THR A 40 -12.91 2.43 -16.49
N GLY A 41 -12.65 1.13 -16.49
CA GLY A 41 -11.71 0.55 -17.43
C GLY A 41 -11.31 -0.89 -17.12
N HIS A 42 -11.12 -1.23 -15.84
CA HIS A 42 -10.87 -2.62 -15.45
C HIS A 42 -12.01 -3.53 -15.91
N THR A 43 -11.67 -4.72 -16.41
CA THR A 43 -12.64 -5.70 -16.91
C THR A 43 -12.98 -6.79 -15.90
N ASP A 44 -12.36 -6.74 -14.73
CA ASP A 44 -12.59 -7.64 -13.61
C ASP A 44 -12.45 -6.86 -12.28
N SER A 45 -12.63 -7.56 -11.17
CA SER A 45 -12.59 -7.05 -9.80
C SER A 45 -11.32 -6.26 -9.53
N VAL A 46 -11.47 -5.07 -8.94
CA VAL A 46 -10.35 -4.24 -8.47
C VAL A 46 -10.08 -4.61 -7.01
N TYR A 47 -8.89 -5.14 -6.73
CA TYR A 47 -8.53 -5.60 -5.39
C TYR A 47 -7.85 -4.53 -4.55
N SER A 48 -7.11 -3.63 -5.20
CA SER A 48 -6.35 -2.61 -4.49
C SER A 48 -6.31 -1.31 -5.28
N ILE A 49 -6.29 -0.22 -4.53
CA ILE A 49 -6.09 1.13 -5.04
C ILE A 49 -5.13 1.86 -4.12
N ASP A 50 -4.35 2.77 -4.68
CA ASP A 50 -3.56 3.73 -3.92
C ASP A 50 -3.58 5.10 -4.58
N TYR A 51 -3.34 6.13 -3.78
CA TYR A 51 -3.42 7.52 -4.21
C TYR A 51 -2.16 8.26 -3.74
N SER A 52 -1.61 9.10 -4.62
CA SER A 52 -0.50 9.97 -4.25
C SER A 52 -0.51 11.27 -5.03
N THR A 53 0.12 12.28 -4.44
CA THR A 53 0.37 13.57 -5.07
C THR A 53 1.85 13.68 -5.39
N PHE A 54 2.19 13.74 -6.66
CA PHE A 54 3.56 13.94 -7.11
C PHE A 54 3.67 15.22 -7.91
N ASP A 55 4.58 16.12 -7.52
CA ASP A 55 4.81 17.38 -8.24
C ASP A 55 3.54 18.21 -8.47
N GLY A 56 2.58 18.15 -7.52
CA GLY A 56 1.28 18.80 -7.61
C GLY A 56 0.23 18.08 -8.46
N LYS A 57 0.58 16.96 -9.09
CA LYS A 57 -0.33 16.11 -9.85
C LYS A 57 -0.92 15.01 -8.97
N GLN A 58 -2.24 14.85 -9.01
CA GLN A 58 -2.96 13.83 -8.28
C GLN A 58 -3.08 12.55 -9.12
N LEU A 59 -2.41 11.48 -8.68
CA LEU A 59 -2.44 10.18 -9.33
C LEU A 59 -3.12 9.13 -8.45
N LEU A 60 -3.90 8.27 -9.09
CA LEU A 60 -4.44 7.05 -8.50
C LEU A 60 -3.89 5.85 -9.28
N CYS A 61 -3.51 4.79 -8.58
CA CYS A 61 -3.24 3.51 -9.21
C CYS A 61 -4.22 2.45 -8.72
N SER A 62 -4.53 1.48 -9.56
CA SER A 62 -5.46 0.39 -9.25
C SER A 62 -4.94 -0.94 -9.80
N ALA A 63 -5.14 -2.00 -9.03
CA ALA A 63 -4.76 -3.37 -9.36
C ALA A 63 -6.00 -4.26 -9.41
N SER A 64 -6.02 -5.18 -10.37
CA SER A 64 -7.20 -5.99 -10.67
C SER A 64 -6.86 -7.44 -11.03
N CYS A 65 -7.88 -8.29 -10.90
CA CYS A 65 -7.91 -9.64 -11.44
C CYS A 65 -7.84 -9.70 -12.97
N ASP A 66 -8.00 -8.57 -13.67
CA ASP A 66 -7.83 -8.48 -15.13
C ASP A 66 -6.35 -8.48 -15.59
N ASN A 67 -5.43 -8.77 -14.66
CA ASN A 67 -3.98 -8.78 -14.86
C ASN A 67 -3.39 -7.43 -15.26
N THR A 68 -4.06 -6.32 -14.91
CA THR A 68 -3.55 -4.98 -15.19
C THR A 68 -3.41 -4.14 -13.93
N ILE A 69 -2.43 -3.24 -13.99
CA ILE A 69 -2.35 -2.07 -13.12
C ILE A 69 -2.69 -0.86 -13.98
N ARG A 70 -3.63 -0.03 -13.52
CA ARG A 70 -4.00 1.20 -14.23
C ARG A 70 -3.61 2.40 -13.42
N VAL A 71 -3.11 3.43 -14.09
CA VAL A 71 -2.79 4.73 -13.49
C VAL A 71 -3.74 5.76 -14.06
N TRP A 72 -4.31 6.56 -13.16
CA TRP A 72 -5.33 7.54 -13.44
C TRP A 72 -4.86 8.91 -12.99
N ASP A 73 -5.10 9.89 -13.83
CA ASP A 73 -5.01 11.30 -13.47
C ASP A 73 -6.35 11.71 -12.86
N VAL A 74 -6.30 12.04 -11.56
CA VAL A 74 -7.50 12.30 -10.78
C VAL A 74 -8.16 13.60 -11.22
N ASP A 75 -7.40 14.63 -11.54
CA ASP A 75 -7.92 15.94 -11.93
C ASP A 75 -8.72 15.86 -13.25
N THR A 76 -8.17 15.16 -14.24
CA THR A 76 -8.80 14.99 -15.56
C THR A 76 -9.77 13.81 -15.64
N ASN A 77 -9.81 12.94 -14.63
CA ASN A 77 -10.58 11.70 -14.63
C ASN A 77 -10.25 10.78 -15.83
N LYS A 78 -8.99 10.76 -16.25
CA LYS A 78 -8.53 9.96 -17.40
C LYS A 78 -7.52 8.92 -16.95
N GLN A 79 -7.60 7.74 -17.57
CA GLN A 79 -6.51 6.79 -17.50
C GLN A 79 -5.31 7.34 -18.27
N VAL A 80 -4.15 7.39 -17.63
CA VAL A 80 -2.90 7.85 -18.25
C VAL A 80 -2.00 6.69 -18.66
N GLN A 81 -2.14 5.52 -18.02
CA GLN A 81 -1.27 4.38 -18.27
C GLN A 81 -1.94 3.05 -17.90
N ILE A 82 -1.51 1.99 -18.59
CA ILE A 82 -1.82 0.59 -18.26
C ILE A 82 -0.48 -0.14 -18.20
N LEU A 83 -0.26 -0.89 -17.11
CA LEU A 83 0.86 -1.82 -16.95
C LEU A 83 0.28 -3.23 -16.97
N ASN A 84 0.70 -4.05 -17.92
CA ASN A 84 0.16 -5.39 -18.15
C ASN A 84 1.22 -6.41 -18.61
N GLU A 85 2.50 -6.05 -18.55
CA GLU A 85 3.58 -6.93 -19.01
C GLU A 85 3.76 -8.12 -18.07
N ASP A 86 3.44 -9.33 -18.56
CA ASP A 86 3.58 -10.62 -17.88
C ASP A 86 3.02 -10.64 -16.45
N LEU A 87 1.90 -9.95 -16.24
CA LEU A 87 1.16 -9.95 -14.99
C LEU A 87 0.16 -11.11 -14.95
N LEU A 88 0.03 -11.70 -13.76
CA LEU A 88 -1.13 -12.47 -13.33
C LEU A 88 -2.06 -11.54 -12.52
N ALA A 89 -3.05 -12.10 -11.82
CA ALA A 89 -3.95 -11.34 -10.99
C ALA A 89 -3.16 -10.52 -9.96
N VAL A 90 -3.39 -9.19 -9.97
CA VAL A 90 -2.65 -8.27 -9.12
C VAL A 90 -3.45 -8.03 -7.85
N SER A 91 -2.94 -8.52 -6.72
CA SER A 91 -3.65 -8.48 -5.44
C SER A 91 -3.48 -7.13 -4.72
N CYS A 92 -2.32 -6.50 -4.87
CA CYS A 92 -2.03 -5.22 -4.22
C CYS A 92 -1.20 -4.28 -5.10
N VAL A 93 -1.42 -2.97 -4.93
CA VAL A 93 -0.64 -1.90 -5.55
C VAL A 93 -0.43 -0.76 -4.56
N LYS A 94 0.77 -0.18 -4.55
CA LYS A 94 1.17 0.97 -3.72
C LYS A 94 2.12 1.88 -4.46
N PHE A 95 2.02 3.18 -4.24
CA PHE A 95 3.06 4.12 -4.64
C PHE A 95 4.26 4.04 -3.68
N SER A 96 5.47 3.98 -4.24
CA SER A 96 6.68 4.05 -3.44
C SER A 96 7.04 5.50 -3.14
N GLN A 97 6.87 5.88 -1.87
CA GLN A 97 7.28 7.20 -1.38
C GLN A 97 8.80 7.36 -1.40
N TYR A 98 9.56 6.27 -1.22
CA TYR A 98 11.02 6.29 -1.18
C TYR A 98 11.63 6.78 -2.47
N TYR A 99 11.20 6.23 -3.60
CA TYR A 99 11.72 6.63 -4.91
C TYR A 99 11.31 8.05 -5.30
N HIS A 100 10.13 8.50 -4.86
CA HIS A 100 9.71 9.87 -5.07
C HIS A 100 10.58 10.85 -4.27
N TYR A 101 10.72 10.65 -2.97
CA TYR A 101 11.44 11.61 -2.11
C TYR A 101 12.96 11.63 -2.34
N ASN A 102 13.58 10.49 -2.68
CA ASN A 102 15.04 10.40 -2.83
C ASN A 102 15.53 10.58 -4.27
N TYR A 103 14.70 10.24 -5.27
CA TYR A 103 15.12 10.23 -6.68
C TYR A 103 14.17 10.99 -7.62
N GLY A 104 13.07 11.56 -7.12
CA GLY A 104 12.08 12.25 -7.95
C GLY A 104 11.39 11.33 -8.95
N ARG A 105 11.32 10.02 -8.67
CA ARG A 105 10.72 9.01 -9.56
C ARG A 105 9.37 8.56 -9.02
N HIS A 106 8.38 8.51 -9.89
CA HIS A 106 7.05 8.00 -9.54
C HIS A 106 7.04 6.50 -9.79
N ILE A 107 7.20 5.73 -8.71
CA ILE A 107 7.31 4.28 -8.78
C ILE A 107 6.06 3.64 -8.18
N ILE A 108 5.54 2.63 -8.86
CA ILE A 108 4.48 1.76 -8.37
C ILE A 108 5.09 0.43 -7.96
N CYS A 109 4.73 -0.03 -6.77
CA CYS A 109 5.01 -1.37 -6.28
C CYS A 109 3.73 -2.19 -6.37
N SER A 110 3.80 -3.40 -6.90
CA SER A 110 2.65 -4.29 -7.07
C SER A 110 2.95 -5.70 -6.62
N VAL A 111 1.90 -6.41 -6.20
CA VAL A 111 1.96 -7.81 -5.84
C VAL A 111 1.24 -8.65 -6.89
N CYS A 112 1.95 -9.60 -7.47
CA CYS A 112 1.44 -10.47 -8.52
C CYS A 112 1.91 -11.91 -8.25
N GLY A 113 1.02 -12.73 -7.70
CA GLY A 113 1.35 -14.08 -7.23
C GLY A 113 2.39 -14.04 -6.12
N GLU A 114 3.60 -14.51 -6.41
CA GLU A 114 4.72 -14.59 -5.47
C GLU A 114 5.70 -13.41 -5.63
N ASP A 115 5.50 -12.60 -6.67
CA ASP A 115 6.41 -11.50 -6.99
C ASP A 115 5.93 -10.17 -6.41
N ILE A 116 6.89 -9.41 -5.86
CA ILE A 116 6.73 -7.97 -5.69
C ILE A 116 7.49 -7.27 -6.82
N ARG A 117 6.76 -6.52 -7.64
CA ARG A 117 7.28 -5.85 -8.86
C ARG A 117 7.26 -4.34 -8.70
N PHE A 118 8.30 -3.70 -9.21
CA PHE A 118 8.46 -2.24 -9.19
C PHE A 118 8.46 -1.69 -10.62
N TRP A 119 7.58 -0.72 -10.84
CA TRP A 119 7.28 -0.13 -12.13
C TRP A 119 7.60 1.36 -12.12
N ASP A 120 8.36 1.82 -13.10
CA ASP A 120 8.53 3.24 -13.36
C ASP A 120 7.40 3.73 -14.26
N ILE A 121 6.60 4.67 -13.75
CA ILE A 121 5.49 5.29 -14.47
C ILE A 121 5.99 6.04 -15.70
N LYS A 122 7.07 6.83 -15.56
CA LYS A 122 7.60 7.69 -16.64
C LYS A 122 8.12 6.86 -17.81
N ASP A 123 8.86 5.80 -17.50
CA ASP A 123 9.47 4.94 -18.52
C ASP A 123 8.55 3.80 -18.98
N ASN A 124 7.39 3.63 -18.35
CA ASN A 124 6.46 2.51 -18.57
C ASN A 124 7.15 1.14 -18.57
N ARG A 125 8.05 0.92 -17.62
CA ARG A 125 8.81 -0.33 -17.54
C ARG A 125 8.90 -0.83 -16.11
N GLN A 126 8.86 -2.16 -15.99
CA GLN A 126 9.36 -2.82 -14.81
C GLN A 126 10.88 -2.66 -14.75
N PHE A 127 11.41 -2.34 -13.57
CA PHE A 127 12.87 -2.23 -13.39
C PHE A 127 13.41 -3.07 -12.24
N GLN A 128 12.53 -3.64 -11.41
CA GLN A 128 12.93 -4.47 -10.28
C GLN A 128 11.84 -5.47 -9.90
N ILE A 129 12.27 -6.69 -9.53
CA ILE A 129 11.42 -7.77 -9.05
C ILE A 129 12.03 -8.37 -7.79
N PHE A 130 11.19 -8.67 -6.80
CA PHE A 130 11.52 -9.53 -5.67
C PHE A 130 10.71 -10.83 -5.77
N SER A 131 11.34 -11.87 -6.32
CA SER A 131 10.78 -13.23 -6.48
C SER A 131 11.33 -14.22 -5.46
N LYS A 132 11.67 -13.75 -4.24
CA LYS A 132 12.26 -14.62 -3.21
C LYS A 132 11.22 -15.39 -2.41
N TYR A 133 9.95 -15.18 -2.69
CA TYR A 133 8.88 -15.83 -1.97
C TYR A 133 8.67 -17.22 -2.56
N GLU A 134 8.67 -18.24 -1.72
CA GLU A 134 8.25 -19.60 -2.09
C GLU A 134 6.70 -19.71 -2.15
N PHE A 135 5.99 -18.62 -1.82
CA PHE A 135 4.54 -18.60 -1.62
C PHE A 135 3.93 -17.25 -1.99
N GLN A 136 2.61 -17.24 -2.21
CA GLN A 136 1.87 -16.06 -2.64
C GLN A 136 1.93 -14.93 -1.61
N VAL A 137 2.17 -13.72 -2.10
CA VAL A 137 2.13 -12.47 -1.33
C VAL A 137 0.71 -11.90 -1.43
N CYS A 138 0.13 -11.55 -0.29
CA CYS A 138 -1.25 -11.05 -0.23
C CYS A 138 -1.31 -9.53 -0.25
N ASP A 139 -0.36 -8.89 0.42
CA ASP A 139 -0.41 -7.45 0.67
C ASP A 139 0.99 -6.87 0.89
N ILE A 140 1.12 -5.56 0.69
CA ILE A 140 2.33 -4.78 0.90
C ILE A 140 2.00 -3.44 1.54
N GLU A 141 2.89 -2.96 2.42
CA GLU A 141 2.74 -1.65 3.04
C GLU A 141 4.12 -1.01 3.29
N PHE A 142 4.30 0.22 2.81
CA PHE A 142 5.52 1.00 3.03
C PHE A 142 5.56 1.59 4.43
N SER A 143 6.76 1.73 4.99
CA SER A 143 6.96 2.40 6.27
C SER A 143 6.58 3.88 6.18
N PRO A 144 5.83 4.45 7.15
CA PRO A 144 5.56 5.89 7.16
C PRO A 144 6.76 6.74 7.59
N PHE A 145 7.86 6.10 8.02
CA PHE A 145 9.11 6.73 8.43
C PHE A 145 10.24 6.44 7.44
N ASN A 146 11.38 7.12 7.60
CA ASN A 146 12.53 7.04 6.69
C ASN A 146 12.13 7.17 5.22
N SER A 147 11.18 8.07 4.94
CA SER A 147 10.69 8.35 3.59
C SER A 147 10.16 7.11 2.84
N GLY A 148 9.64 6.10 3.54
CA GLY A 148 9.13 4.88 2.87
C GLY A 148 10.20 3.87 2.49
N ARG A 149 11.42 3.96 3.04
CA ARG A 149 12.54 3.06 2.70
C ARG A 149 12.23 1.58 2.95
N TYR A 150 11.42 1.28 3.95
CA TYR A 150 11.13 -0.10 4.30
C TYR A 150 9.76 -0.53 3.80
N LEU A 151 9.67 -1.78 3.37
CA LEU A 151 8.44 -2.39 2.85
C LEU A 151 8.16 -3.66 3.63
N CYS A 152 6.97 -3.75 4.20
CA CYS A 152 6.46 -4.99 4.77
C CYS A 152 5.61 -5.70 3.73
N SER A 153 5.79 -7.01 3.60
CA SER A 153 4.96 -7.88 2.75
C SER A 153 4.39 -9.04 3.58
N GLY A 154 3.09 -9.28 3.45
CA GLY A 154 2.38 -10.36 4.13
C GLY A 154 2.12 -11.50 3.16
N SER A 155 2.35 -12.73 3.62
CA SER A 155 2.11 -13.94 2.83
C SER A 155 1.00 -14.81 3.43
N HIS A 156 0.47 -15.72 2.61
CA HIS A 156 -0.45 -16.77 3.04
C HIS A 156 0.11 -17.69 4.14
N GLU A 157 1.43 -17.86 4.24
CA GLU A 157 2.10 -18.71 5.25
C GLU A 157 2.36 -17.99 6.58
N ASN A 158 1.47 -17.06 6.94
CA ASN A 158 1.50 -16.37 8.23
C ASN A 158 2.84 -15.65 8.52
N THR A 159 3.57 -15.27 7.47
CA THR A 159 4.90 -14.69 7.55
C THR A 159 4.86 -13.26 7.07
N ILE A 160 5.51 -12.37 7.81
CA ILE A 160 5.76 -10.98 7.37
C ILE A 160 7.24 -10.86 7.04
N LEU A 161 7.53 -10.37 5.85
CA LEU A 161 8.89 -10.03 5.44
C LEU A 161 9.09 -8.53 5.48
N LEU A 162 10.22 -8.11 6.06
CA LEU A 162 10.70 -6.74 6.02
C LEU A 162 11.79 -6.62 4.97
N LEU A 163 11.56 -5.73 4.00
CA LEU A 163 12.47 -5.44 2.90
C LEU A 163 13.03 -4.02 3.04
N ASP A 164 14.29 -3.86 2.65
CA ASP A 164 14.91 -2.57 2.40
C ASP A 164 14.86 -2.27 0.90
N VAL A 165 14.09 -1.25 0.53
CA VAL A 165 13.88 -0.85 -0.87
C VAL A 165 15.18 -0.33 -1.49
N GLU A 166 16.00 0.36 -0.71
CA GLU A 166 17.26 0.94 -1.17
C GLU A 166 18.27 -0.13 -1.58
N THR A 167 18.52 -1.06 -0.65
CA THR A 167 19.53 -2.11 -0.85
C THR A 167 18.98 -3.32 -1.59
N SER A 168 17.66 -3.36 -1.79
CA SER A 168 16.97 -4.49 -2.39
C SER A 168 17.22 -5.80 -1.66
N LYS A 169 17.25 -5.73 -0.33
CA LYS A 169 17.53 -6.86 0.54
C LYS A 169 16.40 -7.12 1.51
N GLN A 170 16.20 -8.40 1.80
CA GLN A 170 15.43 -8.82 2.95
C GLN A 170 16.23 -8.52 4.22
N LEU A 171 15.59 -7.83 5.16
CA LEU A 171 16.15 -7.50 6.46
C LEU A 171 15.72 -8.50 7.51
N HIS A 172 14.44 -8.87 7.53
CA HIS A 172 13.90 -9.72 8.57
C HIS A 172 12.70 -10.55 8.13
N VAL A 173 12.50 -11.67 8.85
CA VAL A 173 11.36 -12.57 8.70
C VAL A 173 10.66 -12.66 10.05
N PHE A 174 9.44 -12.14 10.13
CA PHE A 174 8.60 -12.29 11.30
C PHE A 174 7.75 -13.55 11.15
N ASN A 175 8.08 -14.56 11.95
CA ASN A 175 7.36 -15.81 12.06
C ASN A 175 6.53 -15.82 13.35
N GLY A 176 5.42 -16.55 13.36
CA GLY A 176 4.61 -16.76 14.58
C GLY A 176 3.18 -16.25 14.51
N HIS A 177 2.73 -15.72 13.36
CA HIS A 177 1.30 -15.52 13.16
C HIS A 177 0.61 -16.89 13.02
N GLY A 178 -0.53 -17.07 13.69
CA GLY A 178 -1.25 -18.35 13.71
C GLY A 178 -2.21 -18.56 12.54
N ALA A 179 -2.38 -17.56 11.67
CA ALA A 179 -3.28 -17.59 10.52
C ALA A 179 -2.77 -16.68 9.38
N ALA A 180 -3.26 -16.96 8.17
CA ALA A 180 -2.82 -16.31 6.95
C ALA A 180 -3.13 -14.81 7.00
N ILE A 181 -2.23 -14.00 6.44
CA ILE A 181 -2.40 -12.55 6.44
C ILE A 181 -3.30 -12.18 5.25
N THR A 182 -4.60 -12.23 5.49
CA THR A 182 -5.63 -11.91 4.47
C THR A 182 -6.17 -10.49 4.59
N THR A 183 -5.78 -9.76 5.63
CA THR A 183 -6.23 -8.39 5.93
C THR A 183 -5.16 -7.36 5.56
N LYS A 184 -5.61 -6.15 5.17
CA LYS A 184 -4.73 -5.01 4.92
C LYS A 184 -3.76 -4.80 6.07
N MET A 185 -2.47 -4.92 5.80
CA MET A 185 -1.43 -4.62 6.76
C MET A 185 -1.43 -3.12 7.07
N LYS A 186 -1.20 -2.79 8.34
CA LYS A 186 -0.79 -1.47 8.75
C LYS A 186 0.55 -1.61 9.45
N VAL A 187 1.57 -0.98 8.91
CA VAL A 187 2.88 -0.91 9.57
C VAL A 187 2.80 0.18 10.65
N ILE A 188 2.50 -0.24 11.88
CA ILE A 188 2.75 0.56 13.08
C ILE A 188 4.06 0.03 13.65
N VAL A 189 5.18 0.69 13.33
CA VAL A 189 6.41 0.42 14.09
C VAL A 189 6.32 1.24 15.37
N LEU A 190 6.08 0.55 16.47
CA LEU A 190 6.42 1.05 17.80
C LEU A 190 7.95 1.18 17.81
N VAL A 191 8.43 2.42 17.80
CA VAL A 191 9.82 2.73 18.15
C VAL A 191 9.96 2.59 19.66
#